data_AF-A0A5B7WRJ9-F1
#
_entry.id   AF-A0A5B7WRJ9-F1
#
_cell.length_a   1.000
_cell.length_b   1.000
_cell.length_c   1.000
_cell.angle_alpha   90.00
_cell.angle_beta   90.00
_cell.angle_gamma   90.00
#
_symmetry.space_group_name_H-M   'P 1'
#
loop_
_entity.id
_entity.type
_entity.pdbx_description
1 polymer ?
#
loop_
_entity_poly.entity_id
_entity_poly.type
_entity_poly.pdbx_seq_one_letter_code
_entity_poly.pdbx_strand_id
1 'polypeptide(L)'
;MMATSLAAAPRSTVGTVRALVMHGLLFVLLMIFTSGLAALISSALSMAGAPEADSGALPMALAATVVAGPLAWVLWRALVPRLAAGQAGSLIYSIQAALVYLLGLGIGFSTLCTLLGRLAGGSTVGWQSAVGTAAAWGLLWMWQHRVLRSARLAPTRLPSLGWVVGCYWVLLVAALSLASLLRTAVAALGASGGGELLPSAGPLAQLANLGVWVLLGAVAWAWHWFGLGVRVEPGALAQVMLVAGVAAAFLAGLLGLVFVVEVLLPLHLDTFTDRLADRLPVAAGFALSGSLVWAYLAGVLGTGTPRLREAGRQVLAGISLAVAATGFGMVINALLATFSPSLSGNHPADLLRVGLALLLCGLLPWLFYWRPGRAVDSEARKVYLVVFFGASAVVALGALLALVYQIFDYYLGTGPSGTSLLGEIRAPLGLLLATAAVFAYHFALWRADREALAHGTAGPPSPAAERTPAVLLVTDAAHAALAEQLAAATGLPVQHLRQSLPAASVPELPLLVQQLQRLPQDTARVLVIAEGAEPRLIPLH
;
A
#
# COMPACT_ATOMS: atom_id res chain seq x y z
N MET A 1 44.77 -14.47 -25.02
CA MET A 1 43.38 -14.07 -25.28
C MET A 1 42.79 -13.56 -23.96
N MET A 2 42.88 -12.27 -23.70
CA MET A 2 42.42 -11.63 -22.45
C MET A 2 40.96 -11.20 -22.61
N ALA A 3 40.07 -11.73 -21.77
CA ALA A 3 38.70 -11.25 -21.64
C ALA A 3 38.70 -10.04 -20.70
N THR A 4 38.53 -8.85 -21.27
CA THR A 4 38.31 -7.59 -20.55
C THR A 4 36.95 -7.66 -19.85
N SER A 5 36.98 -7.81 -18.53
CA SER A 5 35.83 -7.58 -17.65
C SER A 5 35.42 -6.11 -17.74
N LEU A 6 34.34 -5.82 -18.47
CA LEU A 6 33.70 -4.51 -18.51
C LEU A 6 33.02 -4.26 -17.17
N ALA A 7 33.70 -3.50 -16.30
CA ALA A 7 33.08 -2.85 -15.16
C ALA A 7 31.86 -2.04 -15.65
N ALA A 8 30.68 -2.32 -15.07
CA ALA A 8 29.46 -1.63 -15.40
C ALA A 8 29.58 -0.14 -15.07
N ALA A 9 29.61 0.71 -16.11
CA ALA A 9 29.68 2.16 -15.96
C ALA A 9 28.50 2.69 -15.11
N PRO A 10 28.73 3.71 -14.25
CA PRO A 10 27.66 4.37 -13.53
C PRO A 10 26.66 4.98 -14.52
N ARG A 11 25.38 4.64 -14.37
CA ARG A 11 24.30 5.19 -15.21
C ARG A 11 24.28 6.71 -15.06
N SER A 12 24.41 7.43 -16.17
CA SER A 12 24.30 8.89 -16.14
C SER A 12 22.91 9.30 -15.63
N THR A 13 22.86 10.33 -14.77
CA THR A 13 21.61 10.90 -14.23
C THR A 13 20.59 11.22 -15.32
N VAL A 14 21.07 11.65 -16.50
CA VAL A 14 20.28 11.90 -17.71
C VAL A 14 19.55 10.65 -18.20
N GLY A 15 20.19 9.47 -18.15
CA GLY A 15 19.58 8.19 -18.54
C GLY A 15 18.41 7.79 -17.63
N THR A 16 18.55 8.03 -16.32
CA THR A 16 17.48 7.78 -15.34
C THR A 16 16.32 8.74 -15.51
N VAL A 17 16.59 10.04 -15.68
CA VAL A 17 15.54 11.06 -15.93
C VAL A 17 14.79 10.76 -17.22
N ARG A 18 15.50 10.42 -18.31
CA ARG A 18 14.85 10.05 -19.58
C ARG A 18 13.95 8.83 -19.42
N ALA A 19 14.41 7.80 -18.69
CA ALA A 19 13.59 6.63 -18.41
C ALA A 19 12.35 6.99 -17.58
N LEU A 20 12.50 7.83 -16.56
CA LEU A 20 11.37 8.32 -15.75
C LEU A 20 10.34 9.05 -16.61
N VAL A 21 10.77 9.98 -17.46
CA VAL A 21 9.88 10.73 -18.35
C VAL A 21 9.16 9.81 -19.33
N MET A 22 9.86 8.88 -19.97
CA MET A 22 9.23 7.98 -20.96
C MET A 22 8.22 7.03 -20.31
N HIS A 23 8.53 6.42 -19.16
CA HIS A 23 7.60 5.52 -18.47
C HIS A 23 6.45 6.29 -17.81
N GLY A 24 6.73 7.47 -17.25
CA GLY A 24 5.71 8.36 -16.70
C GLY A 24 4.73 8.86 -17.77
N LEU A 25 5.25 9.26 -18.94
CA LEU A 25 4.42 9.69 -20.06
C LEU A 25 3.56 8.53 -20.61
N LEU A 26 4.14 7.33 -20.74
CA LEU A 26 3.38 6.15 -21.14
C LEU A 26 2.25 5.86 -20.14
N PHE A 27 2.54 5.92 -18.85
CA PHE A 27 1.54 5.74 -17.80
C PHE A 27 0.38 6.72 -17.96
N VAL A 28 0.65 8.02 -18.05
CA VAL A 28 -0.38 9.06 -18.19
C VAL A 28 -1.21 8.86 -19.46
N LEU A 29 -0.56 8.59 -20.60
CA LEU A 29 -1.26 8.37 -21.86
C LEU A 29 -2.17 7.14 -21.79
N LEU A 30 -1.76 6.06 -21.13
CA LEU A 30 -2.61 4.88 -20.92
C LEU A 30 -3.83 5.23 -20.04
N MET A 31 -3.66 6.00 -18.97
CA MET A 31 -4.80 6.40 -18.10
C MET A 31 -5.82 7.26 -18.87
N ILE A 32 -5.35 8.24 -19.65
CA ILE A 32 -6.22 9.10 -20.46
C ILE A 32 -6.92 8.27 -21.54
N PHE A 33 -6.18 7.44 -22.27
CA PHE A 33 -6.71 6.59 -23.32
C PHE A 33 -7.79 5.64 -22.79
N THR A 34 -7.53 4.95 -21.68
CA THR A 34 -8.47 3.99 -21.09
C THR A 34 -9.71 4.68 -20.53
N SER A 35 -9.58 5.88 -19.94
CA SER A 35 -10.73 6.67 -19.48
C SER A 35 -11.59 7.17 -20.64
N GLY A 36 -10.96 7.66 -21.71
CA GLY A 36 -11.66 8.03 -22.95
C GLY A 36 -12.36 6.84 -23.59
N LEU A 37 -11.70 5.68 -23.65
CA LEU A 37 -12.27 4.45 -24.19
C LEU A 37 -13.47 3.96 -23.37
N ALA A 38 -13.39 4.06 -22.03
CA ALA A 38 -14.51 3.74 -21.14
C ALA A 38 -15.73 4.63 -21.44
N ALA A 39 -15.51 5.94 -21.58
CA ALA A 39 -16.56 6.89 -21.93
C ALA A 39 -17.15 6.64 -23.32
N LEU A 40 -16.32 6.36 -24.34
CA LEU A 40 -16.78 6.01 -25.69
C LEU A 40 -17.67 4.78 -25.72
N ILE A 41 -17.24 3.69 -25.05
CA ILE A 41 -18.04 2.47 -24.97
C ILE A 41 -19.36 2.75 -24.23
N SER A 42 -19.30 3.52 -23.14
CA SER A 42 -20.48 3.92 -22.38
C SER A 42 -21.48 4.72 -23.23
N SER A 43 -20.99 5.69 -24.01
CA SER A 43 -21.81 6.48 -24.93
C SER A 43 -22.40 5.62 -26.04
N ALA A 44 -21.61 4.73 -26.66
CA ALA A 44 -22.09 3.83 -27.71
C ALA A 44 -23.21 2.89 -27.22
N LEU A 45 -23.10 2.37 -25.99
CA LEU A 45 -24.14 1.55 -25.37
C LEU A 45 -25.39 2.37 -24.98
N SER A 46 -25.21 3.65 -24.63
CA SER A 46 -26.33 4.52 -24.23
C SER A 46 -27.17 4.96 -25.44
N MET A 47 -26.53 5.21 -26.59
CA MET A 47 -27.22 5.51 -27.85
C MET A 47 -28.17 4.40 -28.31
N ALA A 48 -27.94 3.15 -27.89
CA ALA A 48 -28.80 2.02 -28.21
C ALA A 48 -30.06 1.91 -27.32
N GLY A 49 -30.14 2.65 -26.21
CA GLY A 49 -31.18 2.48 -25.18
C GLY A 49 -32.20 3.61 -25.08
N ALA A 50 -31.76 4.87 -25.09
CA ALA A 50 -32.54 6.11 -25.21
C ALA A 50 -31.58 7.31 -25.11
N PRO A 51 -31.76 8.40 -25.88
CA PRO A 51 -30.80 9.50 -25.95
C PRO A 51 -30.96 10.51 -24.80
N GLU A 52 -30.50 10.16 -23.60
CA GLU A 52 -30.05 11.15 -22.61
C GLU A 52 -28.52 11.25 -22.70
N ALA A 53 -28.02 11.79 -23.81
CA ALA A 53 -26.59 12.02 -23.99
C ALA A 53 -26.23 13.43 -23.51
N ASP A 54 -25.41 13.50 -22.47
CA ASP A 54 -24.68 14.71 -22.10
C ASP A 54 -23.79 15.12 -23.29
N SER A 55 -24.14 16.22 -23.96
CA SER A 55 -23.61 16.58 -25.29
C SER A 55 -22.10 16.90 -25.28
N GLY A 56 -21.54 17.20 -24.11
CA GLY A 56 -20.10 17.44 -23.92
C GLY A 56 -19.25 16.18 -23.71
N ALA A 57 -19.84 15.06 -23.29
CA ALA A 57 -19.08 13.88 -22.88
C ALA A 57 -18.47 13.12 -24.07
N LEU A 58 -19.20 13.01 -25.19
CA LEU A 58 -18.75 12.27 -26.37
C LEU A 58 -17.55 12.91 -27.08
N PRO A 59 -17.53 14.24 -27.36
CA PRO A 59 -16.35 14.89 -27.95
C PRO A 59 -15.11 14.75 -27.07
N MET A 60 -15.25 14.88 -25.74
CA MET A 60 -14.13 14.73 -24.82
C MET A 60 -13.58 13.30 -24.80
N ALA A 61 -14.48 12.30 -24.80
CA ALA A 61 -14.11 10.89 -24.90
C ALA A 61 -13.37 10.58 -26.20
N LEU A 62 -13.88 11.06 -27.35
CA LEU A 62 -13.23 10.95 -28.65
C LEU A 62 -11.84 11.58 -28.65
N ALA A 63 -11.71 12.82 -28.17
CA ALA A 63 -10.43 13.52 -28.11
C ALA A 63 -9.41 12.75 -27.24
N ALA A 64 -9.82 12.29 -26.06
CA ALA A 64 -8.96 11.51 -25.17
C ALA A 64 -8.46 10.22 -25.84
N THR A 65 -9.35 9.47 -26.51
CA THR A 65 -8.97 8.20 -27.16
C THR A 65 -8.14 8.40 -28.42
N VAL A 66 -8.54 9.33 -29.30
CA VAL A 66 -7.89 9.58 -30.59
C VAL A 66 -6.51 10.21 -30.43
N VAL A 67 -6.30 11.05 -29.40
CA VAL A 67 -5.00 11.66 -29.14
C VAL A 67 -4.11 10.72 -28.33
N ALA A 68 -4.59 10.22 -27.17
CA ALA A 68 -3.73 9.47 -26.26
C ALA A 68 -3.40 8.06 -26.77
N GLY A 69 -4.30 7.40 -27.50
CA GLY A 69 -4.12 6.03 -27.99
C GLY A 69 -2.93 5.87 -28.95
N PRO A 70 -2.90 6.61 -30.08
CA PRO A 70 -1.78 6.57 -31.02
C PRO A 70 -0.46 6.97 -30.37
N LEU A 71 -0.45 8.01 -29.52
CA LEU A 71 0.75 8.43 -28.80
C LEU A 71 1.26 7.35 -27.84
N ALA A 72 0.37 6.72 -27.07
CA ALA A 72 0.71 5.60 -26.18
C ALA A 72 1.31 4.43 -26.99
N TRP A 73 0.72 4.12 -28.15
CA TRP A 73 1.19 3.05 -29.02
C TRP A 73 2.56 3.35 -29.62
N VAL A 74 2.81 4.57 -30.13
CA VAL A 74 4.12 4.98 -30.64
C VAL A 74 5.18 4.91 -29.53
N LEU A 75 4.86 5.42 -28.35
CA LEU A 75 5.76 5.39 -27.19
C LEU A 75 6.05 3.96 -26.73
N TRP A 76 5.02 3.10 -26.68
CA TRP A 76 5.18 1.68 -26.38
C TRP A 76 6.07 0.98 -27.40
N ARG A 77 5.85 1.20 -28.70
CA ARG A 77 6.71 0.65 -29.77
C ARG A 77 8.16 1.09 -29.65
N ALA A 78 8.41 2.33 -29.22
CA ALA A 78 9.76 2.82 -28.98
C ALA A 78 10.41 2.20 -27.72
N LEU A 79 9.61 1.80 -26.72
CA LEU A 79 10.07 1.17 -25.49
C LEU A 79 10.35 -0.34 -25.64
N VAL A 80 9.55 -1.06 -26.43
CA VAL A 80 9.66 -2.53 -26.58
C VAL A 80 11.09 -3.00 -26.92
N PRO A 81 11.79 -2.46 -27.94
CA PRO A 81 13.17 -2.86 -28.23
C PRO A 81 14.13 -2.58 -27.08
N ARG A 82 13.91 -1.49 -26.33
CA ARG A 82 14.76 -1.08 -25.20
C ARG A 82 14.56 -1.98 -23.99
N LEU A 83 13.32 -2.39 -23.73
CA LEU A 83 13.00 -3.37 -22.69
C LEU A 83 13.67 -4.71 -22.99
N ALA A 84 13.54 -5.19 -24.24
CA ALA A 84 14.18 -6.42 -24.71
C ALA A 84 15.72 -6.36 -24.67
N ALA A 85 16.32 -5.17 -24.88
CA ALA A 85 17.76 -4.94 -24.79
C ALA A 85 18.30 -4.74 -23.36
N GLY A 86 17.48 -4.96 -22.32
CA GLY A 86 17.92 -4.97 -20.92
C GLY A 86 17.34 -3.88 -20.02
N GLN A 87 16.51 -2.95 -20.53
CA GLN A 87 15.80 -1.98 -19.66
C GLN A 87 14.70 -2.63 -18.81
N ALA A 88 14.33 -3.89 -19.07
CA ALA A 88 13.46 -4.67 -18.19
C ALA A 88 13.98 -4.77 -16.74
N GLY A 89 15.28 -4.56 -16.51
CA GLY A 89 15.87 -4.47 -15.18
C GLY A 89 15.75 -3.10 -14.50
N SER A 90 14.97 -2.17 -15.03
CA SER A 90 14.74 -0.86 -14.42
C SER A 90 13.67 -0.92 -13.33
N LEU A 91 13.97 -0.38 -12.14
CA LEU A 91 12.99 -0.26 -11.06
C LEU A 91 11.80 0.62 -11.46
N ILE A 92 12.04 1.68 -12.23
CA ILE A 92 11.00 2.60 -12.74
C ILE A 92 9.99 1.81 -13.59
N TYR A 93 10.48 0.90 -14.43
CA TYR A 93 9.63 0.06 -15.26
C TYR A 93 8.80 -0.91 -14.40
N SER A 94 9.41 -1.57 -13.41
CA SER A 94 8.69 -2.47 -12.51
C SER A 94 7.57 -1.76 -11.75
N ILE A 95 7.82 -0.55 -11.25
CA ILE A 95 6.82 0.27 -10.55
C ILE A 95 5.71 0.69 -11.50
N GLN A 96 6.05 1.23 -12.68
CA GLN A 96 5.06 1.64 -13.67
C GLN A 96 4.19 0.46 -14.13
N ALA A 97 4.80 -0.70 -14.38
CA ALA A 97 4.11 -1.91 -14.79
C ALA A 97 3.17 -2.44 -13.69
N ALA A 98 3.59 -2.38 -12.42
CA ALA A 98 2.75 -2.74 -11.28
C ALA A 98 1.57 -1.75 -11.10
N LEU A 99 1.80 -0.45 -11.29
CA LEU A 99 0.74 0.58 -11.20
C LEU A 99 -0.32 0.41 -12.28
N VAL A 100 0.08 0.23 -13.55
CA VAL A 100 -0.88 -0.02 -14.64
C VAL A 100 -1.67 -1.29 -14.38
N TYR A 101 -1.00 -2.34 -13.88
CA TYR A 101 -1.66 -3.60 -13.53
C TYR A 101 -2.68 -3.41 -12.41
N LEU A 102 -2.29 -2.75 -11.32
CA LEU A 102 -3.16 -2.49 -10.17
C LEU A 102 -4.36 -1.62 -10.53
N LEU A 103 -4.18 -0.54 -11.30
CA LEU A 103 -5.28 0.35 -11.68
C LEU A 103 -6.24 -0.34 -12.66
N GLY A 104 -5.69 -1.05 -13.66
CA GLY A 104 -6.46 -1.89 -14.56
C GLY A 104 -7.32 -2.92 -13.82
N LEU A 105 -6.68 -3.68 -12.92
CA LEU A 105 -7.36 -4.66 -12.09
C LEU A 105 -8.39 -3.97 -11.20
N GLY A 106 -7.99 -2.96 -10.44
CA GLY A 106 -8.80 -2.33 -9.41
C GLY A 106 -10.06 -1.68 -9.97
N ILE A 107 -9.94 -0.87 -11.01
CA ILE A 107 -11.08 -0.16 -11.61
C ILE A 107 -11.94 -1.15 -12.40
N GLY A 108 -11.35 -2.01 -13.22
CA GLY A 108 -12.09 -3.00 -14.02
C GLY A 108 -12.83 -4.03 -13.15
N PHE A 109 -12.17 -4.56 -12.11
CA PHE A 109 -12.75 -5.52 -11.18
C PHE A 109 -13.86 -4.90 -10.32
N SER A 110 -13.63 -3.71 -9.77
CA SER A 110 -14.63 -3.04 -8.91
C SER A 110 -15.88 -2.66 -9.68
N THR A 111 -15.71 -2.19 -10.92
CA THR A 111 -16.85 -1.87 -11.79
C THR A 111 -17.59 -3.12 -12.25
N LEU A 112 -16.89 -4.23 -12.53
CA LEU A 112 -17.51 -5.52 -12.79
C LEU A 112 -18.30 -6.06 -11.58
N CYS A 113 -17.74 -5.99 -10.37
CA CYS A 113 -18.46 -6.40 -9.15
C CYS A 113 -19.68 -5.51 -8.91
N THR A 114 -19.56 -4.20 -9.14
CA THR A 114 -20.69 -3.27 -9.03
C THR A 114 -21.77 -3.59 -10.05
N LEU A 115 -21.41 -3.85 -11.30
CA LEU A 115 -22.35 -4.22 -12.36
C LEU A 115 -23.09 -5.50 -12.00
N LEU A 116 -22.37 -6.58 -11.73
CA LEU A 116 -22.95 -7.89 -11.42
C LEU A 116 -23.73 -7.86 -10.11
N GLY A 117 -23.26 -7.11 -9.12
CA GLY A 117 -23.95 -6.93 -7.86
C GLY A 117 -25.25 -6.13 -7.98
N ARG A 118 -25.28 -5.08 -8.83
CA ARG A 118 -26.51 -4.36 -9.16
C ARG A 118 -27.51 -5.23 -9.90
N LEU A 119 -27.05 -6.01 -10.89
CA LEU A 119 -27.89 -6.96 -11.62
C LEU A 119 -28.45 -8.04 -10.70
N ALA A 120 -27.63 -8.58 -9.79
CA ALA A 120 -28.07 -9.54 -8.77
C ALA A 120 -29.08 -8.92 -7.80
N GLY A 121 -28.98 -7.62 -7.54
CA GLY A 121 -29.94 -6.83 -6.77
C GLY A 121 -31.15 -6.30 -7.55
N GLY A 122 -31.31 -6.68 -8.83
CA GLY A 122 -32.44 -6.28 -9.67
C GLY A 122 -32.39 -4.85 -10.23
N SER A 123 -31.28 -4.11 -10.05
CA SER A 123 -31.12 -2.74 -10.54
C SER A 123 -30.38 -2.73 -11.89
N THR A 124 -30.98 -2.13 -12.91
CA THR A 124 -30.36 -1.88 -14.22
C THR A 124 -29.81 -0.46 -14.35
N VAL A 125 -29.92 0.39 -13.34
CA VAL A 125 -29.49 1.79 -13.44
C VAL A 125 -27.98 1.93 -13.72
N GLY A 126 -27.65 2.63 -14.80
CA GLY A 126 -26.28 2.96 -15.19
C GLY A 126 -25.43 1.78 -15.66
N TRP A 127 -26.06 0.68 -16.11
CA TRP A 127 -25.34 -0.52 -16.54
C TRP A 127 -24.40 -0.26 -17.72
N GLN A 128 -24.76 0.64 -18.64
CA GLN A 128 -23.96 1.01 -19.81
C GLN A 128 -22.60 1.60 -19.40
N SER A 129 -22.61 2.53 -18.45
CA SER A 129 -21.39 3.15 -17.93
C SER A 129 -20.51 2.14 -17.20
N ALA A 130 -21.13 1.25 -16.41
CA ALA A 130 -20.41 0.21 -15.70
C ALA A 130 -19.77 -0.80 -16.67
N VAL A 131 -20.48 -1.21 -17.73
CA VAL A 131 -19.93 -2.08 -18.79
C VAL A 131 -18.80 -1.39 -19.54
N GLY A 132 -18.97 -0.13 -19.95
CA GLY A 132 -17.93 0.62 -20.65
C GLY A 132 -16.65 0.75 -19.83
N THR A 133 -16.79 1.03 -18.54
CA THR A 133 -15.66 1.12 -17.61
C THR A 133 -15.01 -0.25 -17.37
N ALA A 134 -15.80 -1.28 -17.07
CA ALA A 134 -15.28 -2.63 -16.84
C ALA A 134 -14.55 -3.18 -18.08
N ALA A 135 -15.09 -2.94 -19.27
CA ALA A 135 -14.50 -3.37 -20.53
C ALA A 135 -13.17 -2.65 -20.82
N ALA A 136 -13.14 -1.31 -20.78
CA ALA A 136 -11.93 -0.55 -21.10
C ALA A 136 -10.78 -0.83 -20.12
N TRP A 137 -11.06 -0.80 -18.81
CA TRP A 137 -10.05 -1.07 -17.79
C TRP A 137 -9.67 -2.55 -17.73
N GLY A 138 -10.61 -3.46 -17.99
CA GLY A 138 -10.34 -4.90 -18.14
C GLY A 138 -9.44 -5.20 -19.34
N LEU A 139 -9.62 -4.51 -20.48
CA LEU A 139 -8.72 -4.64 -21.64
C LEU A 139 -7.32 -4.13 -21.34
N LEU A 140 -7.18 -2.98 -20.67
CA LEU A 140 -5.88 -2.46 -20.22
C LEU A 140 -5.18 -3.47 -19.30
N TRP A 141 -5.91 -3.99 -18.31
CA TRP A 141 -5.41 -4.99 -17.40
C TRP A 141 -4.99 -6.29 -18.11
N MET A 142 -5.78 -6.77 -19.07
CA MET A 142 -5.47 -7.97 -19.85
C MET A 142 -4.22 -7.77 -20.71
N TRP A 143 -4.09 -6.60 -21.34
CA TRP A 143 -2.87 -6.23 -22.06
C TRP A 143 -1.65 -6.23 -21.13
N GLN A 144 -1.77 -5.57 -19.98
CA GLN A 144 -0.68 -5.50 -19.00
C GLN A 144 -0.34 -6.88 -18.42
N HIS A 145 -1.33 -7.73 -18.17
CA HIS A 145 -1.14 -9.11 -17.75
C HIS A 145 -0.32 -9.92 -18.78
N ARG A 146 -0.63 -9.75 -20.07
CA ARG A 146 0.15 -10.39 -21.15
C ARG A 146 1.58 -9.86 -21.23
N VAL A 147 1.78 -8.56 -21.02
CA VAL A 147 3.12 -7.95 -20.96
C VAL A 147 3.94 -8.55 -19.82
N LEU A 148 3.36 -8.64 -18.62
CA LEU A 148 4.04 -9.19 -17.44
C LEU A 148 4.34 -10.69 -17.55
N ARG A 149 3.63 -11.44 -18.40
CA ARG A 149 3.91 -12.87 -18.67
C ARG A 149 4.89 -13.09 -19.82
N SER A 150 5.21 -12.06 -20.59
CA SER A 150 6.13 -12.18 -21.72
C SER A 150 7.57 -12.34 -21.24
N ALA A 151 8.24 -13.42 -21.64
CA ALA A 151 9.64 -13.66 -21.29
C ALA A 151 10.60 -12.53 -21.74
N ARG A 152 10.21 -11.73 -22.74
CA ARG A 152 11.04 -10.64 -23.28
C ARG A 152 10.77 -9.28 -22.62
N LEU A 153 9.58 -9.10 -22.06
CA LEU A 153 9.10 -7.79 -21.59
C LEU A 153 8.86 -7.76 -20.09
N ALA A 154 8.74 -8.91 -19.42
CA ALA A 154 8.53 -8.96 -17.99
C ALA A 154 9.63 -8.20 -17.24
N PRO A 155 9.28 -7.37 -16.24
CA PRO A 155 10.26 -6.73 -15.38
C PRO A 155 11.17 -7.76 -14.72
N THR A 156 12.48 -7.56 -14.75
CA THR A 156 13.44 -8.49 -14.11
C THR A 156 13.82 -8.05 -12.69
N ARG A 157 13.60 -6.78 -12.34
CA ARG A 157 13.62 -6.32 -10.93
C ARG A 157 12.22 -6.40 -10.36
N LEU A 158 12.06 -7.09 -9.22
CA LEU A 158 10.75 -7.31 -8.58
C LEU A 158 9.69 -7.85 -9.57
N PRO A 159 9.97 -8.99 -10.26
CA PRO A 159 9.13 -9.51 -11.34
C PRO A 159 7.68 -9.78 -10.92
N SER A 160 7.48 -10.12 -9.65
CA SER A 160 6.20 -10.48 -9.06
C SER A 160 5.44 -9.30 -8.45
N LEU A 161 5.99 -8.08 -8.46
CA LEU A 161 5.41 -6.91 -7.77
C LEU A 161 3.96 -6.65 -8.17
N GLY A 162 3.67 -6.64 -9.48
CA GLY A 162 2.31 -6.41 -10.00
C GLY A 162 1.33 -7.48 -9.50
N TRP A 163 1.71 -8.75 -9.56
CA TRP A 163 0.88 -9.88 -9.12
C TRP A 163 0.59 -9.82 -7.63
N VAL A 164 1.60 -9.51 -6.83
CA VAL A 164 1.49 -9.48 -5.37
C VAL A 164 0.61 -8.31 -4.95
N VAL A 165 0.87 -7.11 -5.45
CA VAL A 165 0.05 -5.94 -5.14
C VAL A 165 -1.40 -6.17 -5.58
N GLY A 166 -1.62 -6.78 -6.76
CA GLY A 166 -2.94 -7.20 -7.22
C GLY A 166 -3.62 -8.20 -6.28
N CYS A 167 -2.90 -9.22 -5.82
CA CYS A 167 -3.39 -10.23 -4.87
C CYS A 167 -3.86 -9.62 -3.55
N TYR A 168 -3.07 -8.71 -2.97
CA TYR A 168 -3.44 -8.02 -1.72
C TYR A 168 -4.60 -7.06 -1.91
N TRP A 169 -4.66 -6.36 -3.04
CA TRP A 169 -5.79 -5.50 -3.36
C TRP A 169 -7.11 -6.28 -3.41
N VAL A 170 -7.17 -7.39 -4.15
CA VAL A 170 -8.41 -8.19 -4.24
C VAL A 170 -8.75 -8.88 -2.91
N LEU A 171 -7.75 -9.27 -2.12
CA LEU A 171 -7.97 -9.78 -0.77
C LEU A 171 -8.58 -8.73 0.16
N LEU A 172 -8.03 -7.50 0.15
CA LEU A 172 -8.54 -6.39 0.94
C LEU A 172 -10.00 -6.09 0.58
N VAL A 173 -10.30 -5.98 -0.72
CA VAL A 173 -11.66 -5.76 -1.21
C VAL A 173 -12.59 -6.90 -0.77
N ALA A 174 -12.19 -8.16 -0.95
CA ALA A 174 -12.98 -9.33 -0.53
C ALA A 174 -13.27 -9.32 0.98
N ALA A 175 -12.28 -8.98 1.81
CA ALA A 175 -12.43 -8.92 3.26
C ALA A 175 -13.39 -7.80 3.71
N LEU A 176 -13.26 -6.59 3.13
CA LEU A 176 -14.17 -5.48 3.42
C LEU A 176 -15.62 -5.79 2.98
N SER A 177 -15.78 -6.46 1.85
CA SER A 177 -17.08 -6.90 1.34
C SER A 177 -17.68 -8.02 2.21
N LEU A 178 -16.88 -8.97 2.68
CA LEU A 178 -17.34 -10.01 3.60
C LEU A 178 -17.77 -9.41 4.94
N ALA A 179 -17.01 -8.44 5.45
CA ALA A 179 -17.37 -7.74 6.67
C ALA A 179 -18.72 -7.02 6.52
N SER A 180 -18.89 -6.33 5.40
CA SER A 180 -20.14 -5.64 5.05
C SER A 180 -21.30 -6.61 4.84
N LEU A 181 -21.06 -7.78 4.23
CA LEU A 181 -22.06 -8.83 3.99
C LEU A 181 -22.59 -9.37 5.31
N LEU A 182 -21.71 -9.78 6.22
CA LEU A 182 -22.09 -10.33 7.53
C LEU A 182 -22.83 -9.29 8.37
N ARG A 183 -22.37 -8.03 8.38
CA ARG A 183 -23.07 -6.93 9.04
C ARG A 183 -24.50 -6.76 8.51
N THR A 184 -24.66 -6.81 7.18
CA THR A 184 -25.97 -6.67 6.53
C THR A 184 -26.86 -7.88 6.80
N ALA A 185 -26.29 -9.09 6.82
CA ALA A 185 -27.03 -10.33 7.08
C ALA A 185 -27.58 -10.35 8.50
N VAL A 186 -26.79 -9.95 9.50
CA VAL A 186 -27.24 -9.88 10.89
C VAL A 186 -28.31 -8.80 11.05
N ALA A 187 -28.13 -7.63 10.44
CA ALA A 187 -29.15 -6.58 10.46
C ALA A 187 -30.48 -7.04 9.84
N ALA A 188 -30.44 -7.83 8.76
CA ALA A 188 -31.62 -8.40 8.13
C ALA A 188 -32.33 -9.41 9.04
N LEU A 189 -31.58 -10.24 9.78
CA LEU A 189 -32.14 -11.18 10.76
C LEU A 189 -32.81 -10.46 11.94
N GLY A 190 -32.17 -9.41 12.48
CA GLY A 190 -32.72 -8.60 13.57
C GLY A 190 -34.01 -7.87 13.20
N ALA A 191 -34.13 -7.38 11.95
CA ALA A 191 -35.33 -6.71 11.46
C ALA A 191 -36.55 -7.64 11.35
N SER A 192 -36.35 -8.94 11.18
CA SER A 192 -37.44 -9.93 11.04
C SER A 192 -38.20 -10.26 12.33
N GLY A 193 -37.77 -9.71 13.48
CA GLY A 193 -38.48 -9.85 14.77
C GLY A 193 -39.79 -9.06 14.88
N GLY A 194 -40.05 -8.13 13.95
CA GLY A 194 -41.24 -7.26 13.95
C GLY A 194 -42.20 -7.55 12.80
N GLY A 195 -42.86 -8.70 12.77
CA GLY A 195 -44.15 -8.94 12.09
C GLY A 195 -44.27 -8.79 10.56
N GLU A 196 -43.32 -8.20 9.84
CA GLU A 196 -43.33 -8.12 8.38
C GLU A 196 -42.66 -9.37 7.78
N LEU A 197 -43.51 -10.35 7.45
CA LEU A 197 -43.13 -11.66 6.89
C LEU A 197 -42.56 -11.62 5.46
N LEU A 198 -42.38 -10.44 4.87
CA LEU A 198 -41.64 -10.27 3.62
C LEU A 198 -40.57 -9.18 3.82
N PRO A 199 -39.27 -9.53 3.78
CA PRO A 199 -38.24 -8.53 3.65
C PRO A 199 -38.59 -7.67 2.44
N SER A 200 -38.65 -6.34 2.61
CA SER A 200 -38.61 -5.43 1.48
C SER A 200 -37.48 -5.86 0.53
N ALA A 201 -37.59 -5.63 -0.78
CA ALA A 201 -36.57 -6.08 -1.74
C ALA A 201 -35.14 -5.56 -1.42
N GLY A 202 -35.01 -4.56 -0.53
CA GLY A 202 -33.77 -3.89 -0.15
C GLY A 202 -32.69 -4.79 0.45
N PRO A 203 -32.91 -5.47 1.61
CA PRO A 203 -31.86 -6.25 2.26
C PRO A 203 -31.37 -7.44 1.42
N LEU A 204 -32.28 -8.15 0.74
CA LEU A 204 -31.91 -9.27 -0.13
C LEU A 204 -31.07 -8.81 -1.33
N ALA A 205 -31.45 -7.70 -1.98
CA ALA A 205 -30.66 -7.11 -3.07
C ALA A 205 -29.28 -6.65 -2.60
N GLN A 206 -29.19 -6.07 -1.40
CA GLN A 206 -27.92 -5.64 -0.82
C GLN A 206 -27.02 -6.84 -0.46
N LEU A 207 -27.59 -7.91 0.08
CA LEU A 207 -26.90 -9.17 0.36
C LEU A 207 -26.40 -9.83 -0.93
N ALA A 208 -27.23 -9.88 -1.98
CA ALA A 208 -26.84 -10.40 -3.28
C ALA A 208 -25.67 -9.60 -3.88
N ASN A 209 -25.77 -8.27 -3.85
CA ASN A 209 -24.68 -7.38 -4.27
C ASN A 209 -23.39 -7.68 -3.51
N LEU A 210 -23.40 -7.65 -2.18
CA LEU A 210 -22.21 -7.91 -1.36
C LEU A 210 -21.67 -9.34 -1.54
N GLY A 211 -22.55 -10.32 -1.77
CA GLY A 211 -22.19 -11.71 -2.05
C GLY A 211 -21.38 -11.84 -3.34
N VAL A 212 -21.74 -11.09 -4.39
CA VAL A 212 -20.97 -11.02 -5.64
C VAL A 212 -19.55 -10.51 -5.38
N TRP A 213 -19.39 -9.44 -4.59
CA TRP A 213 -18.07 -8.90 -4.26
C TRP A 213 -17.19 -9.91 -3.51
N VAL A 214 -17.76 -10.63 -2.54
CA VAL A 214 -17.05 -11.68 -1.78
C VAL A 214 -16.64 -12.81 -2.72
N LEU A 215 -17.57 -13.31 -3.54
CA LEU A 215 -17.33 -14.43 -4.44
C LEU A 215 -16.25 -14.09 -5.48
N LEU A 216 -16.42 -12.98 -6.20
CA LEU A 216 -15.48 -12.56 -7.23
C LEU A 216 -14.13 -12.18 -6.61
N GLY A 217 -14.12 -11.57 -5.43
CA GLY A 217 -12.90 -11.24 -4.70
C GLY A 217 -12.11 -12.48 -4.30
N ALA A 218 -12.80 -13.50 -3.78
CA ALA A 218 -12.21 -14.79 -3.44
C ALA A 218 -11.67 -15.54 -4.67
N VAL A 219 -12.40 -15.54 -5.79
CA VAL A 219 -11.95 -16.13 -7.05
C VAL A 219 -10.72 -15.41 -7.61
N ALA A 220 -10.75 -14.07 -7.63
CA ALA A 220 -9.63 -13.27 -8.09
C ALA A 220 -8.40 -13.47 -7.19
N TRP A 221 -8.59 -13.50 -5.86
CA TRP A 221 -7.53 -13.81 -4.91
C TRP A 221 -6.95 -15.20 -5.16
N ALA A 222 -7.78 -16.24 -5.26
CA ALA A 222 -7.35 -17.61 -5.49
C ALA A 222 -6.56 -17.73 -6.81
N TRP A 223 -6.99 -17.03 -7.85
CA TRP A 223 -6.27 -17.02 -9.11
C TRP A 223 -4.88 -16.37 -9.00
N HIS A 224 -4.73 -15.26 -8.27
CA HIS A 224 -3.42 -14.67 -8.01
C HIS A 224 -2.55 -15.58 -7.13
N TRP A 225 -3.13 -16.09 -6.05
CA TRP A 225 -2.43 -16.87 -5.04
C TRP A 225 -1.91 -18.20 -5.58
N PHE A 226 -2.79 -18.96 -6.26
CA PHE A 226 -2.49 -20.29 -6.79
C PHE A 226 -2.02 -20.24 -8.25
N GLY A 227 -2.74 -19.50 -9.10
CA GLY A 227 -2.51 -19.50 -10.55
C GLY A 227 -1.30 -18.68 -10.99
N LEU A 228 -0.96 -17.61 -10.27
CA LEU A 228 0.21 -16.78 -10.55
C LEU A 228 1.41 -17.07 -9.63
N GLY A 229 1.28 -18.06 -8.76
CA GLY A 229 2.40 -18.55 -7.95
C GLY A 229 2.84 -17.61 -6.84
N VAL A 230 2.03 -16.59 -6.48
CA VAL A 230 2.34 -15.63 -5.40
C VAL A 230 2.67 -16.34 -4.08
N ARG A 231 2.06 -17.51 -3.83
CA ARG A 231 2.33 -18.35 -2.64
C ARG A 231 3.75 -18.92 -2.54
N VAL A 232 4.45 -19.09 -3.67
CA VAL A 232 5.77 -19.77 -3.74
C VAL A 232 6.91 -18.76 -3.88
N GLU A 233 6.61 -17.46 -3.80
CA GLU A 233 7.62 -16.44 -4.03
C GLU A 233 8.71 -16.50 -2.95
N PRO A 234 9.99 -16.73 -3.30
CA PRO A 234 11.06 -16.79 -2.31
C PRO A 234 11.64 -15.40 -2.01
N GLY A 235 12.19 -15.24 -0.80
CA GLY A 235 13.09 -14.13 -0.46
C GLY A 235 12.42 -12.82 -0.01
N ALA A 236 12.92 -11.68 -0.51
CA ALA A 236 12.55 -10.35 -0.01
C ALA A 236 11.08 -9.98 -0.22
N LEU A 237 10.48 -10.47 -1.31
CA LEU A 237 9.09 -10.18 -1.60
C LEU A 237 8.14 -10.99 -0.69
N ALA A 238 8.50 -12.23 -0.33
CA ALA A 238 7.81 -13.00 0.70
C ALA A 238 7.79 -12.28 2.07
N GLN A 239 8.86 -11.57 2.40
CA GLN A 239 8.93 -10.75 3.61
C GLN A 239 7.96 -9.55 3.55
N VAL A 240 7.88 -8.88 2.39
CA VAL A 240 6.87 -7.82 2.16
C VAL A 240 5.46 -8.38 2.24
N MET A 241 5.22 -9.57 1.69
CA MET A 241 3.95 -10.28 1.78
C MET A 241 3.58 -10.61 3.24
N LEU A 242 4.52 -11.09 4.04
CA LEU A 242 4.30 -11.33 5.47
C LEU A 242 3.90 -10.03 6.17
N VAL A 243 4.63 -8.94 5.94
CA VAL A 243 4.29 -7.62 6.51
C VAL A 243 2.91 -7.15 6.05
N ALA A 244 2.58 -7.29 4.77
CA ALA A 244 1.27 -6.94 4.23
C ALA A 244 0.14 -7.80 4.81
N GLY A 245 0.39 -9.10 5.04
CA GLY A 245 -0.54 -10.01 5.71
C GLY A 245 -0.78 -9.63 7.16
N VAL A 246 0.28 -9.34 7.91
CA VAL A 246 0.21 -8.83 9.29
C VAL A 246 -0.58 -7.52 9.32
N ALA A 247 -0.30 -6.62 8.38
CA ALA A 247 -0.96 -5.32 8.25
C ALA A 247 -2.46 -5.45 7.98
N ALA A 248 -2.85 -6.33 7.03
CA ALA A 248 -4.25 -6.58 6.71
C ALA A 248 -5.01 -7.22 7.88
N ALA A 249 -4.42 -8.22 8.54
CA ALA A 249 -5.02 -8.87 9.70
C ALA A 249 -5.16 -7.90 10.89
N PHE A 250 -4.13 -7.06 11.11
CA PHE A 250 -4.17 -6.00 12.12
C PHE A 250 -5.27 -4.99 11.83
N LEU A 251 -5.37 -4.48 10.60
CA LEU A 251 -6.42 -3.54 10.21
C LEU A 251 -7.81 -4.15 10.42
N ALA A 252 -8.01 -5.42 10.03
CA ALA A 252 -9.28 -6.12 10.23
C ALA A 252 -9.64 -6.25 11.72
N GLY A 253 -8.71 -6.71 12.56
CA GLY A 253 -8.91 -6.80 14.01
C GLY A 253 -9.16 -5.43 14.65
N LEU A 254 -8.44 -4.41 14.18
CA LEU A 254 -8.57 -3.04 14.65
C LEU A 254 -9.94 -2.44 14.30
N LEU A 255 -10.44 -2.64 13.08
CA LEU A 255 -11.79 -2.21 12.69
C LEU A 255 -12.87 -2.97 13.45
N GLY A 256 -12.67 -4.28 13.72
CA GLY A 256 -13.54 -5.03 14.61
C GLY A 256 -13.58 -4.44 16.02
N LEU A 257 -12.43 -4.07 16.57
CA LEU A 257 -12.32 -3.41 17.87
C LEU A 257 -12.99 -2.04 17.88
N VAL A 258 -12.89 -1.27 16.80
CA VAL A 258 -13.61 0.02 16.64
C VAL A 258 -15.11 -0.20 16.78
N PHE A 259 -15.68 -1.23 16.13
CA PHE A 259 -17.10 -1.54 16.27
C PHE A 259 -17.47 -1.94 17.71
N VAL A 260 -16.62 -2.71 18.39
CA VAL A 260 -16.85 -3.06 19.80
C VAL A 260 -16.87 -1.80 20.66
N VAL A 261 -15.88 -0.92 20.52
CA VAL A 261 -15.80 0.34 21.28
C VAL A 261 -16.97 1.26 20.94
N GLU A 262 -17.39 1.34 19.68
CA GLU A 262 -18.55 2.12 19.25
C GLU A 262 -19.85 1.65 19.94
N VAL A 263 -20.07 0.33 20.00
CA VAL A 263 -21.21 -0.25 20.72
C VAL A 263 -21.13 0.04 22.22
N LEU A 264 -19.95 -0.07 22.81
CA LEU A 264 -19.72 0.14 24.23
C LEU A 264 -19.74 1.61 24.66
N LEU A 265 -19.62 2.57 23.74
CA LEU A 265 -19.59 3.99 24.06
C LEU A 265 -21.01 4.52 24.36
N PRO A 266 -21.33 4.84 25.62
CA PRO A 266 -22.70 5.15 26.02
C PRO A 266 -22.98 6.66 25.84
N LEU A 267 -23.08 7.11 24.59
CA LEU A 267 -23.50 8.49 24.30
C LEU A 267 -25.03 8.68 24.43
N HIS A 268 -25.80 7.60 24.30
CA HIS A 268 -27.24 7.55 24.57
C HIS A 268 -27.55 6.28 25.37
N LEU A 269 -27.95 6.45 26.63
CA LEU A 269 -28.25 5.33 27.52
C LEU A 269 -29.51 4.58 27.07
N ASP A 270 -30.48 5.29 26.50
CA ASP A 270 -31.79 4.73 26.10
C ASP A 270 -31.69 3.69 24.98
N THR A 271 -30.65 3.75 24.14
CA THR A 271 -30.40 2.79 23.05
C THR A 271 -29.20 1.88 23.33
N PHE A 272 -28.62 1.95 24.53
CA PHE A 272 -27.40 1.22 24.86
C PHE A 272 -27.64 -0.29 24.97
N THR A 273 -28.72 -0.70 25.64
CA THR A 273 -29.09 -2.11 25.82
C THR A 273 -29.35 -2.82 24.50
N ASP A 274 -30.09 -2.17 23.60
CA ASP A 274 -30.45 -2.72 22.29
C ASP A 274 -29.19 -2.86 21.40
N ARG A 275 -28.32 -1.83 21.41
CA ARG A 275 -27.05 -1.89 20.69
C ARG A 275 -26.13 -2.98 21.23
N LEU A 276 -26.09 -3.18 22.55
CA LEU A 276 -25.29 -4.22 23.18
C LEU A 276 -25.77 -5.61 22.76
N ALA A 277 -27.08 -5.85 22.77
CA ALA A 277 -27.67 -7.13 22.38
C ALA A 277 -27.48 -7.41 20.88
N ASP A 278 -27.74 -6.41 20.03
CA ASP A 278 -27.83 -6.62 18.57
C ASP A 278 -26.48 -6.56 17.85
N ARG A 279 -25.56 -5.67 18.29
CA ARG A 279 -24.35 -5.35 17.53
C ARG A 279 -23.06 -5.89 18.14
N LEU A 280 -23.03 -6.10 19.46
CA LEU A 280 -21.83 -6.55 20.15
C LEU A 280 -21.37 -7.95 19.68
N PRO A 281 -22.23 -8.96 19.50
CA PRO A 281 -21.78 -10.29 19.09
C PRO A 281 -21.07 -10.27 17.73
N VAL A 282 -21.60 -9.48 16.78
CA VAL A 282 -21.02 -9.31 15.45
C VAL A 282 -19.68 -8.58 15.54
N ALA A 283 -19.64 -7.46 16.26
CA ALA A 283 -18.43 -6.68 16.44
C ALA A 283 -17.31 -7.50 17.12
N ALA A 284 -17.66 -8.28 18.14
CA ALA A 284 -16.75 -9.18 18.83
C ALA A 284 -16.22 -10.28 17.90
N GLY A 285 -17.08 -10.87 17.06
CA GLY A 285 -16.65 -11.87 16.06
C GLY A 285 -15.61 -11.33 15.08
N PHE A 286 -15.79 -10.11 14.61
CA PHE A 286 -14.79 -9.44 13.76
C PHE A 286 -13.49 -9.15 14.50
N ALA A 287 -13.60 -8.60 15.71
CA ALA A 287 -12.44 -8.27 16.53
C ALA A 287 -11.61 -9.54 16.83
N LEU A 288 -12.26 -10.63 17.22
CA LEU A 288 -11.63 -11.90 17.56
C LEU A 288 -10.98 -12.56 16.34
N SER A 289 -11.68 -12.66 15.21
CA SER A 289 -11.14 -13.29 14.00
C SER A 289 -9.93 -12.52 13.45
N GLY A 290 -10.02 -11.19 13.34
CA GLY A 290 -8.91 -10.36 12.90
C GLY A 290 -7.72 -10.42 13.88
N SER A 291 -7.99 -10.35 15.19
CA SER A 291 -6.94 -10.41 16.22
C SER A 291 -6.25 -11.77 16.27
N LEU A 292 -6.97 -12.87 16.05
CA LEU A 292 -6.39 -14.22 16.04
C LEU A 292 -5.43 -14.40 14.85
N VAL A 293 -5.87 -14.02 13.65
CA VAL A 293 -5.02 -14.07 12.44
C VAL A 293 -3.82 -13.14 12.60
N TRP A 294 -4.04 -11.95 13.15
CA TRP A 294 -2.96 -11.01 13.46
C TRP A 294 -1.96 -11.60 14.45
N ALA A 295 -2.42 -12.19 15.56
CA ALA A 295 -1.54 -12.78 16.58
C ALA A 295 -0.67 -13.91 15.99
N TYR A 296 -1.26 -14.76 15.15
CA TYR A 296 -0.51 -15.79 14.43
C TYR A 296 0.57 -15.19 13.52
N LEU A 297 0.19 -14.27 12.62
CA LEU A 297 1.12 -13.67 11.68
C LEU A 297 2.17 -12.77 12.36
N ALA A 298 1.82 -12.10 13.44
CA ALA A 298 2.74 -11.31 14.26
C ALA A 298 3.75 -12.21 14.99
N GLY A 299 3.34 -13.42 15.41
CA GLY A 299 4.25 -14.44 15.92
C GLY A 299 5.28 -14.87 14.87
N VAL A 300 4.82 -15.12 13.63
CA VAL A 300 5.71 -15.44 12.49
C VAL A 300 6.63 -14.27 12.15
N LEU A 301 6.13 -13.03 12.19
CA LEU A 301 6.95 -11.83 12.00
C LEU A 301 8.01 -11.68 13.11
N GLY A 302 7.67 -12.07 14.35
CA GLY A 302 8.52 -12.00 15.54
C GLY A 302 9.77 -12.88 15.46
N THR A 303 9.73 -13.98 14.70
CA THR A 303 10.90 -14.84 14.45
C THR A 303 11.74 -14.35 13.27
N GLY A 304 11.30 -13.32 12.55
CA GLY A 304 11.99 -12.73 11.42
C GLY A 304 13.20 -11.85 11.79
N THR A 305 13.91 -11.40 10.75
CA THR A 305 15.09 -10.52 10.92
C THR A 305 14.72 -9.21 11.61
N PRO A 306 15.67 -8.52 12.28
CA PRO A 306 15.42 -7.24 12.93
C PRO A 306 14.81 -6.18 11.99
N ARG A 307 15.28 -6.13 10.73
CA ARG A 307 14.75 -5.23 9.69
C ARG A 307 13.29 -5.52 9.36
N LEU A 308 12.93 -6.80 9.30
CA LEU A 308 11.57 -7.22 9.00
C LEU A 308 10.60 -6.90 10.14
N ARG A 309 11.03 -7.11 11.39
CA ARG A 309 10.27 -6.69 12.57
C ARG A 309 10.07 -5.19 12.64
N GLU A 310 11.12 -4.42 12.31
CA GLU A 310 11.03 -2.96 12.24
C GLU A 310 10.05 -2.50 11.17
N ALA A 311 10.15 -3.04 9.96
CA ALA A 311 9.22 -2.73 8.87
C ALA A 311 7.77 -3.05 9.25
N GLY A 312 7.52 -4.21 9.87
CA GLY A 312 6.20 -4.56 10.37
C GLY A 312 5.70 -3.59 11.44
N ARG A 313 6.54 -3.21 12.41
CA ARG A 313 6.19 -2.21 13.43
C ARG A 313 5.80 -0.87 12.81
N GLN A 314 6.53 -0.40 11.79
CA GLN A 314 6.25 0.85 11.11
C GLN A 314 4.93 0.81 10.33
N VAL A 315 4.65 -0.29 9.66
CA VAL A 315 3.37 -0.48 8.95
C VAL A 315 2.20 -0.50 9.94
N LEU A 316 2.35 -1.19 11.07
CA LEU A 316 1.35 -1.20 12.14
C LEU A 316 1.11 0.21 12.70
N ALA A 317 2.17 0.94 13.05
CA ALA A 317 2.09 2.33 13.48
C ALA A 317 1.38 3.20 12.42
N GLY A 318 1.71 3.03 11.15
CA GLY A 318 1.11 3.77 10.06
C GLY A 318 -0.38 3.53 9.89
N ILE A 319 -0.82 2.28 9.98
CA ILE A 319 -2.25 1.91 9.94
C ILE A 319 -2.99 2.52 11.12
N SER A 320 -2.43 2.39 12.33
CA SER A 320 -3.01 2.96 13.54
C SER A 320 -3.18 4.48 13.44
N LEU A 321 -2.18 5.18 12.90
CA LEU A 321 -2.25 6.62 12.65
C LEU A 321 -3.34 6.98 11.65
N ALA A 322 -3.46 6.24 10.55
CA ALA A 322 -4.49 6.50 9.53
C ALA A 322 -5.91 6.33 10.12
N VAL A 323 -6.11 5.30 10.95
CA VAL A 323 -7.37 5.08 11.68
C VAL A 323 -7.64 6.22 12.68
N ALA A 324 -6.61 6.62 13.44
CA ALA A 324 -6.72 7.73 14.40
C ALA A 324 -7.05 9.06 13.71
N ALA A 325 -6.39 9.38 12.60
CA ALA A 325 -6.62 10.58 11.81
C ALA A 325 -8.03 10.60 11.21
N THR A 326 -8.51 9.45 10.72
CA THR A 326 -9.90 9.31 10.25
C THR A 326 -10.89 9.60 11.39
N GLY A 327 -10.65 9.03 12.58
CA GLY A 327 -11.46 9.30 13.78
C GLY A 327 -11.45 10.77 14.18
N PHE A 328 -10.28 11.40 14.20
CA PHE A 328 -10.15 12.83 14.48
C PHE A 328 -10.95 13.68 13.47
N GLY A 329 -10.84 13.40 12.17
CA GLY A 329 -11.62 14.09 11.15
C GLY A 329 -13.14 13.93 11.31
N MET A 330 -13.59 12.73 11.71
CA MET A 330 -15.00 12.48 12.03
C MET A 330 -15.47 13.22 13.29
N VAL A 331 -14.64 13.33 14.34
CA VAL A 331 -14.94 14.12 15.53
C VAL A 331 -15.10 15.59 15.17
N ILE A 332 -14.20 16.15 14.37
CA ILE A 332 -14.33 17.53 13.87
C ILE A 332 -15.60 17.69 13.03
N ASN A 333 -15.87 16.76 12.12
CA ASN A 333 -17.10 16.79 11.30
C ASN A 333 -18.37 16.76 12.19
N ALA A 334 -18.39 15.93 13.22
CA ALA A 334 -19.49 15.87 14.19
C ALA A 334 -19.64 17.15 15.02
N LEU A 335 -18.53 17.80 15.41
CA LEU A 335 -18.56 19.09 16.08
C LEU A 335 -19.09 20.20 15.16
N LEU A 336 -18.68 20.22 13.89
CA LEU A 336 -19.20 21.20 12.92
C LEU A 336 -20.69 20.97 12.65
N ALA A 337 -21.14 19.71 12.71
CA ALA A 337 -22.54 19.36 12.56
C ALA A 337 -23.45 20.03 13.59
N THR A 338 -22.96 20.37 14.79
CA THR A 338 -23.79 21.02 15.82
C THR A 338 -24.18 22.46 15.46
N PHE A 339 -23.47 23.08 14.52
CA PHE A 339 -23.73 24.43 14.05
C PHE A 339 -24.61 24.48 12.78
N SER A 340 -25.02 23.33 12.23
CA SER A 340 -25.91 23.28 11.06
C SER A 340 -27.33 22.87 11.48
N PRO A 341 -28.38 23.64 11.09
CA PRO A 341 -29.76 23.24 11.33
C PRO A 341 -30.03 21.93 10.57
N SER A 342 -30.35 20.86 11.31
CA SER A 342 -30.63 19.55 10.75
C SER A 342 -32.15 19.38 10.65
N LEU A 343 -32.69 19.43 9.43
CA LEU A 343 -34.14 19.25 9.18
C LEU A 343 -34.59 17.77 9.31
N SER A 344 -33.66 16.82 9.41
CA SER A 344 -33.93 15.40 9.58
C SER A 344 -33.22 14.81 10.82
N GLY A 345 -33.91 14.89 11.95
CA GLY A 345 -33.94 13.99 13.12
C GLY A 345 -32.72 13.28 13.75
N ASN A 346 -31.54 13.18 13.14
CA ASN A 346 -30.47 12.28 13.60
C ASN A 346 -29.18 12.52 12.74
N HIS A 347 -27.98 12.87 13.25
CA HIS A 347 -26.93 11.92 13.71
C HIS A 347 -25.55 12.56 14.11
N PRO A 348 -25.38 13.83 14.58
CA PRO A 348 -24.06 14.30 15.04
C PRO A 348 -23.44 13.41 16.13
N ALA A 349 -24.27 12.92 17.06
CA ALA A 349 -23.84 12.06 18.15
C ALA A 349 -23.40 10.65 17.69
N ASP A 350 -24.02 10.09 16.65
CA ASP A 350 -23.59 8.80 16.09
C ASP A 350 -22.28 8.95 15.31
N LEU A 351 -22.13 10.03 14.55
CA LEU A 351 -20.87 10.37 13.89
C LEU A 351 -19.75 10.60 14.92
N LEU A 352 -20.04 11.31 16.02
CA LEU A 352 -19.11 11.52 17.13
C LEU A 352 -18.73 10.19 17.78
N ARG A 353 -19.68 9.26 17.96
CA ARG A 353 -19.42 7.93 18.54
C ARG A 353 -18.42 7.14 17.71
N VAL A 354 -18.67 7.05 16.40
CA VAL A 354 -17.79 6.37 15.45
C VAL A 354 -16.43 7.06 15.41
N GLY A 355 -16.41 8.40 15.37
CA GLY A 355 -15.19 9.19 15.38
C GLY A 355 -14.32 8.97 16.63
N LEU A 356 -14.94 8.93 17.81
CA LEU A 356 -14.25 8.65 19.08
C LEU A 356 -13.73 7.21 19.14
N ALA A 357 -14.53 6.23 18.71
CA ALA A 357 -14.09 4.83 18.65
C ALA A 357 -12.87 4.66 17.73
N LEU A 358 -12.91 5.22 16.52
CA LEU A 358 -11.77 5.25 15.59
C LEU A 358 -10.56 5.97 16.18
N LEU A 359 -10.76 7.13 16.81
CA LEU A 359 -9.67 7.90 17.40
C LEU A 359 -8.98 7.13 18.51
N LEU A 360 -9.74 6.55 19.45
CA LEU A 360 -9.19 5.78 20.58
C LEU A 360 -8.48 4.51 20.10
N CYS A 361 -9.16 3.71 19.26
CA CYS A 361 -8.61 2.47 18.74
C CYS A 361 -7.40 2.72 17.83
N GLY A 362 -7.34 3.82 17.08
CA GLY A 362 -6.18 4.17 16.28
C GLY A 362 -5.03 4.77 17.09
N LEU A 363 -5.31 5.67 18.03
CA LEU A 363 -4.29 6.43 18.75
C LEU A 363 -3.51 5.56 19.72
N LEU A 364 -4.17 4.66 20.45
CA LEU A 364 -3.49 3.81 21.45
C LEU A 364 -2.44 2.88 20.82
N PRO A 365 -2.74 2.11 19.76
CA PRO A 365 -1.74 1.29 19.09
C PRO A 365 -0.71 2.14 18.35
N TRP A 366 -1.07 3.32 17.83
CA TRP A 366 -0.10 4.24 17.24
C TRP A 366 0.97 4.62 18.27
N LEU A 367 0.59 5.06 19.47
CA LEU A 367 1.52 5.37 20.55
C LEU A 367 2.40 4.16 20.91
N PHE A 368 1.81 2.96 20.94
CA PHE A 368 2.51 1.71 21.28
C PHE A 368 3.57 1.30 20.24
N TYR A 369 3.24 1.37 18.95
CA TYR A 369 4.13 0.95 17.86
C TYR A 369 5.10 2.06 17.42
N TRP A 370 4.66 3.32 17.40
CA TRP A 370 5.48 4.46 17.01
C TRP A 370 6.51 4.85 18.07
N ARG A 371 6.11 4.80 19.37
CA ARG A 371 6.96 5.16 20.52
C ARG A 371 7.68 6.50 20.32
N PRO A 372 6.97 7.64 20.35
CA PRO A 372 7.49 8.94 19.96
C PRO A 372 8.75 9.41 20.71
N GLY A 373 9.01 8.88 21.91
CA GLY A 373 10.19 9.21 22.71
C GLY A 373 11.42 8.31 22.52
N ARG A 374 11.39 7.30 21.64
CA ARG A 374 12.55 6.42 21.41
C ARG A 374 13.27 6.78 20.11
N ALA A 375 14.59 6.96 20.20
CA ALA A 375 15.46 7.03 19.02
C ALA A 375 15.52 5.64 18.36
N VAL A 376 14.66 5.43 17.37
CA VAL A 376 14.69 4.27 16.47
C VAL A 376 15.74 4.52 15.38
N ASP A 377 16.32 3.43 14.85
CA ASP A 377 17.25 3.43 13.71
C ASP A 377 16.92 4.50 12.67
N SER A 378 17.88 5.39 12.41
CA SER A 378 17.63 6.68 11.77
C SER A 378 17.09 6.56 10.35
N GLU A 379 17.46 5.51 9.63
CA GLU A 379 17.02 5.28 8.25
C GLU A 379 15.56 4.85 8.17
N ALA A 380 15.15 3.92 9.01
CA ALA A 380 13.78 3.43 9.01
C ALA A 380 12.81 4.54 9.43
N ARG A 381 13.18 5.35 10.44
CA ARG A 381 12.38 6.49 10.88
C ARG A 381 12.27 7.58 9.81
N LYS A 382 13.36 7.87 9.07
CA LYS A 382 13.33 8.79 7.91
C LYS A 382 12.36 8.31 6.83
N VAL A 383 12.41 7.02 6.46
CA VAL A 383 11.50 6.45 5.45
C VAL A 383 10.05 6.58 5.89
N TYR A 384 9.72 6.23 7.15
CA TYR A 384 8.38 6.40 7.69
C TYR A 384 7.91 7.87 7.60
N LEU A 385 8.75 8.81 8.04
CA LEU A 385 8.42 10.24 8.02
C LEU A 385 8.17 10.73 6.58
N VAL A 386 9.02 10.36 5.63
CA VAL A 386 8.87 10.76 4.22
C VAL A 386 7.58 10.19 3.61
N VAL A 387 7.28 8.91 3.86
CA VAL A 387 6.07 8.26 3.35
C VAL A 387 4.81 8.92 3.91
N PHE A 388 4.73 9.13 5.23
CA PHE A 388 3.56 9.74 5.86
C PHE A 388 3.42 11.22 5.54
N PHE A 389 4.53 11.95 5.37
CA PHE A 389 4.51 13.32 4.90
C PHE A 389 3.93 13.41 3.47
N GLY A 390 4.43 12.57 2.56
CA GLY A 390 3.92 12.50 1.19
C GLY A 390 2.45 12.08 1.11
N ALA A 391 2.07 11.05 1.86
CA ALA A 391 0.67 10.60 1.93
C ALA A 391 -0.27 11.68 2.49
N SER A 392 0.14 12.37 3.56
CA SER A 392 -0.65 13.46 4.15
C SER A 392 -0.83 14.62 3.17
N ALA A 393 0.19 14.96 2.39
CA ALA A 393 0.09 16.00 1.36
C ALA A 393 -0.93 15.64 0.25
N VAL A 394 -0.93 14.38 -0.20
CA VAL A 394 -1.90 13.90 -1.20
C VAL A 394 -3.33 13.93 -0.67
N VAL A 395 -3.56 13.46 0.57
CA VAL A 395 -4.89 13.48 1.17
C VAL A 395 -5.36 14.91 1.44
N ALA A 396 -4.48 15.80 1.94
CA ALA A 396 -4.79 17.21 2.13
C ALA A 396 -5.17 17.91 0.82
N LEU A 397 -4.45 17.63 -0.27
CA LEU A 397 -4.78 18.15 -1.60
C LEU A 397 -6.16 17.66 -2.07
N GLY A 398 -6.46 16.37 -1.90
CA GLY A 398 -7.77 15.81 -2.22
C GLY A 398 -8.90 16.42 -1.39
N ALA A 399 -8.68 16.59 -0.08
CA ALA A 399 -9.63 17.22 0.83
C ALA A 399 -9.86 18.69 0.47
N LEU A 400 -8.81 19.43 0.12
CA LEU A 400 -8.90 20.82 -0.35
C LEU A 400 -9.67 20.91 -1.67
N LEU A 401 -9.43 20.00 -2.62
CA LEU A 401 -10.15 19.96 -3.88
C LEU A 401 -11.64 19.67 -3.66
N ALA A 402 -11.96 18.69 -2.80
CA ALA A 402 -13.34 18.38 -2.43
C ALA A 402 -14.02 19.56 -1.71
N LEU A 403 -13.30 20.25 -0.82
CA LEU A 403 -13.78 21.45 -0.14
C LEU A 403 -14.13 22.56 -1.16
N VAL A 404 -13.22 22.86 -2.09
CA VAL A 404 -13.42 23.87 -3.13
C VAL A 404 -14.56 23.48 -4.07
N TYR A 405 -14.64 22.20 -4.47
CA TYR A 405 -15.74 21.69 -5.29
C TYR A 405 -17.09 21.91 -4.61
N GLN A 406 -17.23 21.55 -3.33
CA GLN A 406 -18.49 21.72 -2.61
C GLN A 406 -18.87 23.19 -2.40
N ILE A 407 -17.90 24.08 -2.23
CA ILE A 407 -18.15 25.53 -2.21
C ILE A 407 -18.76 25.96 -3.55
N PHE A 408 -18.17 25.56 -4.68
CA PHE A 408 -18.72 25.90 -5.99
C PHE A 408 -20.09 25.26 -6.24
N ASP A 409 -20.26 23.98 -5.92
CA ASP A 409 -21.53 23.25 -6.08
C ASP A 409 -22.68 23.91 -5.30
N TYR A 410 -22.41 24.37 -4.08
CA TYR A 410 -23.36 25.13 -3.27
C TYR A 410 -23.76 26.46 -3.91
N TYR A 411 -22.79 27.27 -4.36
CA TYR A 411 -23.07 28.59 -4.95
C TYR A 411 -23.65 28.52 -6.37
N LEU A 412 -23.38 27.45 -7.11
CA LEU A 412 -23.93 27.22 -8.46
C LEU A 412 -25.34 26.58 -8.42
N GLY A 413 -25.81 26.13 -7.25
CA GLY A 413 -27.14 25.56 -7.09
C GLY A 413 -27.32 24.19 -7.74
N THR A 414 -26.22 23.46 -7.98
CA THR A 414 -26.23 22.09 -8.51
C THR A 414 -26.37 21.03 -7.41
N GLY A 415 -26.15 21.43 -6.15
CA GLY A 415 -26.27 20.57 -4.98
C GLY A 415 -27.72 20.38 -4.47
N PRO A 416 -27.91 19.51 -3.46
CA PRO A 416 -29.23 19.24 -2.89
C PRO A 416 -29.89 20.49 -2.30
N SER A 417 -31.09 20.82 -2.78
CA SER A 417 -31.86 21.96 -2.27
C SER A 417 -32.15 21.82 -0.77
N GLY A 418 -31.75 22.81 0.04
CA GLY A 418 -32.11 22.92 1.45
C GLY A 418 -31.01 22.58 2.47
N THR A 419 -29.77 22.35 2.05
CA THR A 419 -28.61 22.20 2.94
C THR A 419 -27.92 23.54 3.22
N SER A 420 -27.21 23.65 4.36
CA SER A 420 -26.35 24.80 4.63
C SER A 420 -24.96 24.57 4.02
N LEU A 421 -24.25 25.64 3.63
CA LEU A 421 -22.86 25.53 3.15
C LEU A 421 -21.99 24.74 4.13
N LEU A 422 -22.15 24.98 5.43
CA LEU A 422 -21.41 24.26 6.48
C LEU A 422 -21.72 22.76 6.48
N GLY A 423 -22.98 22.39 6.22
CA GLY A 423 -23.43 21.00 6.13
C GLY A 423 -22.75 20.22 4.99
N GLU A 424 -22.47 20.91 3.88
CA GLU A 424 -21.71 20.38 2.75
C GLU A 424 -20.21 20.28 3.12
N ILE A 425 -19.58 21.40 3.50
CA ILE A 425 -18.11 21.44 3.63
C ILE A 425 -17.54 20.76 4.88
N ARG A 426 -18.34 20.45 5.91
CA ARG A 426 -17.85 19.90 7.19
C ARG A 426 -17.03 18.62 7.06
N ALA A 427 -17.41 17.73 6.13
CA ALA A 427 -16.71 16.46 5.90
C ALA A 427 -15.30 16.67 5.32
N PRO A 428 -15.14 17.35 4.15
CA PRO A 428 -13.81 17.63 3.62
C PRO A 428 -12.98 18.52 4.55
N LEU A 429 -13.60 19.44 5.29
CA LEU A 429 -12.91 20.29 6.26
C LEU A 429 -12.38 19.49 7.46
N GLY A 430 -13.15 18.54 8.00
CA GLY A 430 -12.68 17.62 9.03
C GLY A 430 -11.48 16.78 8.58
N LEU A 431 -11.49 16.28 7.34
CA LEU A 431 -10.37 15.54 6.75
C LEU A 431 -9.12 16.44 6.57
N LEU A 432 -9.30 17.68 6.14
CA LEU A 432 -8.21 18.65 5.98
C LEU A 432 -7.56 18.98 7.33
N LEU A 433 -8.36 19.18 8.39
CA LEU A 433 -7.83 19.43 9.73
C LEU A 433 -7.11 18.21 10.32
N ALA A 434 -7.63 16.99 10.09
CA ALA A 434 -6.95 15.77 10.49
C ALA A 434 -5.59 15.59 9.82
N THR A 435 -5.53 15.79 8.50
CA THR A 435 -4.27 15.71 7.74
C THR A 435 -3.30 16.80 8.15
N ALA A 436 -3.77 18.03 8.40
CA ALA A 436 -2.94 19.11 8.92
C ALA A 436 -2.34 18.78 10.30
N ALA A 437 -3.12 18.16 11.21
CA ALA A 437 -2.61 17.74 12.51
C ALA A 437 -1.52 16.66 12.40
N VAL A 438 -1.75 15.64 11.57
CA VAL A 438 -0.75 14.60 11.29
C VAL A 438 0.51 15.21 10.68
N PHE A 439 0.35 16.10 9.70
CA PHE A 439 1.44 16.80 9.05
C PHE A 439 2.26 17.63 10.05
N ALA A 440 1.60 18.44 10.87
CA ALA A 440 2.25 19.29 11.86
C ALA A 440 3.07 18.48 12.87
N TYR A 441 2.52 17.36 13.36
CA TYR A 441 3.24 16.45 14.24
C TYR A 441 4.51 15.89 13.60
N HIS A 442 4.41 15.33 12.39
CA HIS A 442 5.56 14.71 11.70
C HIS A 442 6.60 15.75 11.28
N PHE A 443 6.16 16.95 10.90
CA PHE A 443 7.04 18.06 10.57
C PHE A 443 7.81 18.55 11.79
N ALA A 444 7.14 18.75 12.93
CA ALA A 444 7.78 19.12 14.19
C ALA A 444 8.81 18.07 14.63
N LEU A 445 8.46 16.79 14.47
CA LEU A 445 9.35 15.69 14.82
C LEU A 445 10.58 15.60 13.88
N TRP A 446 10.36 15.73 12.58
CA TRP A 446 11.45 15.77 11.60
C TRP A 446 12.40 16.95 11.87
N ARG A 447 11.84 18.12 12.21
CA ARG A 447 12.62 19.30 12.59
C ARG A 447 13.43 19.04 13.86
N ALA A 448 12.82 18.48 14.90
CA ALA A 448 13.51 18.12 16.14
C ALA A 448 14.64 17.11 15.92
N ASP A 449 14.43 16.10 15.06
CA ASP A 449 15.48 15.14 14.69
C ASP A 449 16.65 15.83 13.98
N ARG A 450 16.38 16.79 13.10
CA ARG A 450 17.43 17.57 12.44
C ARG A 450 18.20 18.47 13.39
N GLU A 451 17.52 19.09 14.34
CA GLU A 451 18.15 19.91 15.38
C GLU A 451 19.04 19.05 16.28
N ALA A 452 18.56 17.88 16.72
CA ALA A 452 19.33 16.93 17.53
C ALA A 452 20.59 16.41 16.80
N LEU A 453 20.49 16.16 15.49
CA LEU A 453 21.65 15.80 14.65
C LEU A 453 22.64 16.97 14.52
N ALA A 454 22.15 18.20 14.37
CA ALA A 454 23.01 19.39 14.26
C ALA A 454 23.75 19.73 15.56
N HIS A 455 23.16 19.41 16.73
CA HIS A 455 23.71 19.72 18.05
C HIS A 455 24.50 18.55 18.65
N GLY A 456 24.64 17.42 17.96
CA GLY A 456 25.31 16.23 18.48
C GLY A 456 24.65 15.63 19.73
N THR A 457 23.44 16.06 20.06
CA THR A 457 22.66 15.63 21.24
C THR A 457 21.75 14.44 20.97
N ALA A 458 21.76 13.91 19.75
CA ALA A 458 21.23 12.58 19.48
C ALA A 458 21.87 11.63 20.50
N GLY A 459 21.05 11.10 21.42
CA GLY A 459 21.50 10.17 22.47
C GLY A 459 22.42 9.11 21.87
N PRO A 460 23.38 8.58 22.65
CA PRO A 460 24.42 7.71 22.14
C PRO A 460 23.77 6.70 21.21
N PRO A 461 24.23 6.57 19.95
CA PRO A 461 23.63 5.65 19.00
C PRO A 461 23.45 4.33 19.72
N SER A 462 22.20 3.87 19.86
CA SER A 462 21.88 2.56 20.43
C SER A 462 22.96 1.62 19.96
N PRO A 463 23.80 1.06 20.87
CA PRO A 463 25.19 0.71 20.62
C PRO A 463 25.25 0.18 19.21
N ALA A 464 25.71 1.04 18.30
CA ALA A 464 25.89 0.66 16.91
C ALA A 464 26.79 -0.54 17.04
N ALA A 465 26.20 -1.74 16.87
CA ALA A 465 26.75 -3.03 17.29
C ALA A 465 28.25 -2.88 17.27
N GLU A 466 28.88 -2.77 18.46
CA GLU A 466 30.28 -2.34 18.65
C GLU A 466 30.98 -2.67 17.35
N ARG A 467 31.31 -1.66 16.52
CA ARG A 467 31.74 -1.89 15.14
C ARG A 467 33.01 -2.73 15.23
N THR A 468 32.80 -4.02 15.35
CA THR A 468 33.81 -5.04 15.47
C THR A 468 34.29 -5.08 14.05
N PRO A 469 35.57 -4.76 13.81
CA PRO A 469 36.11 -4.76 12.46
C PRO A 469 35.71 -6.06 11.78
N ALA A 470 34.81 -6.00 10.79
CA ALA A 470 34.29 -7.20 10.16
C ALA A 470 35.11 -7.47 8.91
N VAL A 471 35.68 -8.66 8.83
CA VAL A 471 36.54 -9.08 7.72
C VAL A 471 35.69 -9.87 6.73
N LEU A 472 35.53 -9.37 5.51
CA LEU A 472 34.96 -10.14 4.41
C LEU A 472 36.10 -10.87 3.71
N LEU A 473 36.20 -12.18 3.93
CA LEU A 473 37.18 -13.03 3.28
C LEU A 473 36.60 -13.59 1.98
N VAL A 474 37.21 -13.25 0.85
CA VAL A 474 36.89 -13.83 -0.46
C VAL A 474 37.90 -14.94 -0.75
N THR A 475 37.43 -16.18 -0.77
CA THR A 475 38.25 -17.35 -1.12
C THR A 475 37.38 -18.42 -1.78
N ASP A 476 37.98 -19.51 -2.25
CA ASP A 476 37.27 -20.62 -2.86
C ASP A 476 36.64 -21.56 -1.81
N ALA A 477 35.83 -22.52 -2.26
CA ALA A 477 35.15 -23.44 -1.35
C ALA A 477 36.10 -24.43 -0.64
N ALA A 478 37.28 -24.70 -1.19
CA ALA A 478 38.25 -25.62 -0.59
C ALA A 478 38.93 -25.00 0.65
N HIS A 479 38.95 -23.67 0.73
CA HIS A 479 39.62 -22.92 1.80
C HIS A 479 38.63 -22.22 2.76
N ALA A 480 37.38 -22.68 2.83
CA ALA A 480 36.39 -22.16 3.76
C ALA A 480 36.85 -22.23 5.24
N ALA A 481 37.66 -23.23 5.59
CA ALA A 481 38.24 -23.39 6.93
C ALA A 481 39.19 -22.23 7.33
N LEU A 482 39.75 -21.49 6.36
CA LEU A 482 40.60 -20.33 6.62
C LEU A 482 39.81 -19.20 7.31
N ALA A 483 38.50 -19.08 7.04
CA ALA A 483 37.65 -18.08 7.67
C ALA A 483 37.52 -18.31 9.18
N GLU A 484 37.36 -19.58 9.59
CA GLU A 484 37.27 -19.97 11.00
C GLU A 484 38.61 -19.79 11.72
N GLN A 485 39.72 -20.17 11.06
CA GLN A 485 41.06 -19.98 11.61
C GLN A 485 41.42 -18.50 11.76
N LEU A 486 41.01 -17.65 10.81
CA LEU A 486 41.22 -16.20 10.87
C LEU A 486 40.37 -15.55 11.95
N ALA A 487 39.12 -15.99 12.12
CA ALA A 487 38.25 -15.53 13.21
C ALA A 487 38.84 -15.90 14.58
N ALA A 488 39.35 -17.14 14.72
CA ALA A 488 39.99 -17.60 15.95
C ALA A 488 41.29 -16.84 16.28
N ALA A 489 42.10 -16.52 15.26
CA ALA A 489 43.38 -15.84 15.44
C ALA A 489 43.25 -14.32 15.68
N THR A 490 42.23 -13.68 15.11
CA THR A 490 42.05 -12.22 15.20
C THR A 490 41.00 -11.78 16.22
N GLY A 491 40.11 -12.69 16.65
CA GLY A 491 38.94 -12.36 17.46
C GLY A 491 37.89 -11.52 16.72
N LEU A 492 38.04 -11.33 15.41
CA LEU A 492 37.16 -10.53 14.58
C LEU A 492 36.10 -11.42 13.89
N PRO A 493 34.86 -10.91 13.67
CA PRO A 493 33.87 -11.62 12.88
C PRO A 493 34.30 -11.66 11.40
N VAL A 494 34.56 -12.87 10.89
CA VAL A 494 34.94 -13.13 9.49
C VAL A 494 33.75 -13.68 8.71
N GLN A 495 33.35 -13.03 7.62
CA GLN A 495 32.34 -13.53 6.69
C GLN A 495 32.99 -14.05 5.41
N HIS A 496 32.80 -15.34 5.12
CA HIS A 496 33.32 -15.95 3.89
C HIS A 496 32.40 -15.67 2.68
N LEU A 497 32.97 -15.10 1.63
CA LEU A 497 32.34 -14.94 0.33
C LEU A 497 33.02 -15.87 -0.68
N ARG A 498 32.24 -16.77 -1.27
CA ARG A 498 32.74 -17.77 -2.20
C ARG A 498 33.08 -17.13 -3.55
N GLN A 499 34.31 -17.32 -4.01
CA GLN A 499 34.71 -17.03 -5.37
C GLN A 499 34.25 -18.12 -6.36
N SER A 500 33.89 -17.73 -7.58
CA SER A 500 33.46 -18.65 -8.64
C SER A 500 34.61 -19.38 -9.34
N LEU A 501 35.83 -18.88 -9.22
CA LEU A 501 37.05 -19.45 -9.77
C LEU A 501 37.91 -20.02 -8.62
N PRO A 502 38.51 -21.22 -8.79
CA PRO A 502 39.43 -21.77 -7.80
C PRO A 502 40.69 -20.91 -7.69
N ALA A 503 41.13 -20.63 -6.47
CA ALA A 503 42.35 -19.87 -6.24
C ALA A 503 43.58 -20.76 -6.51
N ALA A 504 44.58 -20.24 -7.23
CA ALA A 504 45.79 -21.00 -7.55
C ALA A 504 46.70 -21.21 -6.32
N SER A 505 46.63 -20.30 -5.35
CA SER A 505 47.25 -20.40 -4.03
C SER A 505 46.54 -19.46 -3.06
N VAL A 506 46.57 -19.80 -1.77
CA VAL A 506 45.95 -19.03 -0.68
C VAL A 506 47.06 -18.53 0.26
N PRO A 507 47.01 -17.28 0.74
CA PRO A 507 48.01 -16.75 1.65
C PRO A 507 48.02 -17.50 3.00
N GLU A 508 49.20 -17.60 3.61
CA GLU A 508 49.32 -18.20 4.94
C GLU A 508 48.62 -17.34 6.01
N LEU A 509 47.98 -18.01 6.97
CA LEU A 509 47.26 -17.38 8.09
C LEU A 509 48.08 -16.32 8.85
N PRO A 510 49.37 -16.52 9.16
CA PRO A 510 50.17 -15.51 9.88
C PRO A 510 50.31 -14.20 9.10
N LEU A 511 50.38 -14.28 7.77
CA LEU A 511 50.51 -13.13 6.90
C LEU A 511 49.21 -12.32 6.84
N LEU A 512 48.06 -13.00 6.80
CA LEU A 512 46.73 -12.37 6.90
C LEU A 512 46.52 -11.64 8.23
N VAL A 513 46.88 -12.28 9.35
CA VAL A 513 46.78 -11.69 10.69
C VAL A 513 47.69 -10.45 10.80
N GLN A 514 48.94 -10.55 10.33
CA GLN A 514 49.90 -9.44 10.38
C GLN A 514 49.41 -8.24 9.57
N GLN A 515 48.84 -8.46 8.38
CA GLN A 515 48.37 -7.35 7.57
C GLN A 515 47.08 -6.71 8.12
N LEU A 516 46.17 -7.50 8.70
CA LEU A 516 44.98 -6.96 9.39
C LEU A 516 45.34 -6.10 10.60
N GLN A 517 46.40 -6.48 11.34
CA GLN A 517 46.92 -5.69 12.47
C GLN A 517 47.55 -4.35 12.05
N ARG A 518 47.97 -4.20 10.79
CA ARG A 518 48.55 -2.95 10.25
C ARG A 518 47.50 -1.94 9.81
N LEU A 519 46.22 -2.30 9.79
CA LEU A 519 45.17 -1.39 9.36
C LEU A 519 44.89 -0.30 10.42
N PRO A 520 44.53 0.92 10.00
CA PRO A 520 44.12 1.97 10.92
C PRO A 520 42.96 1.48 11.80
N GLN A 521 43.01 1.81 13.11
CA GLN A 521 41.97 1.40 14.08
C GLN A 521 40.56 1.91 13.74
N ASP A 522 40.43 2.86 12.81
CA ASP A 522 39.15 3.40 12.32
C ASP A 522 38.54 2.61 11.13
N THR A 523 39.14 1.48 10.75
CA THR A 523 38.67 0.70 9.59
C THR A 523 37.50 -0.22 9.99
N ALA A 524 36.27 0.19 9.70
CA ALA A 524 35.07 -0.54 10.11
C ALA A 524 34.86 -1.89 9.41
N ARG A 525 35.28 -2.01 8.14
CA ARG A 525 35.16 -3.24 7.33
C ARG A 525 36.34 -3.38 6.39
N VAL A 526 36.80 -4.61 6.22
CA VAL A 526 37.95 -4.93 5.36
C VAL A 526 37.57 -6.06 4.44
N LEU A 527 37.66 -5.83 3.14
CA LEU A 527 37.57 -6.89 2.15
C LEU A 527 38.97 -7.48 1.94
N VAL A 528 39.13 -8.75 2.28
CA VAL A 528 40.33 -9.54 2.02
C VAL A 528 40.06 -10.39 0.79
N ILE A 529 40.77 -10.12 -0.30
CA ILE A 529 40.77 -10.99 -1.48
C ILE A 529 41.99 -11.89 -1.36
N ALA A 530 41.76 -13.17 -1.04
CA ALA A 530 42.80 -14.18 -0.88
C ALA A 530 43.10 -14.88 -2.22
N GLU A 531 43.56 -14.09 -3.19
CA GLU A 531 44.00 -14.57 -4.51
C GLU A 531 45.52 -14.48 -4.61
N GLY A 532 46.22 -15.61 -4.47
CA GLY A 532 47.69 -15.67 -4.60
C GLY A 532 48.43 -15.59 -3.26
N ALA A 533 49.77 -15.46 -3.32
CA ALA A 533 50.64 -15.44 -2.14
C ALA A 533 50.53 -14.15 -1.30
N GLU A 534 50.06 -13.04 -1.90
CA GLU A 534 49.85 -11.77 -1.20
C GLU A 534 48.34 -11.45 -1.15
N PRO A 535 47.73 -11.34 0.05
CA PRO A 535 46.34 -10.94 0.17
C PRO A 535 46.15 -9.48 -0.20
N ARG A 536 45.07 -9.18 -0.93
CA ARG A 536 44.70 -7.80 -1.23
C ARG A 536 43.66 -7.32 -0.22
N LEU A 537 44.04 -6.33 0.59
CA LEU A 537 43.17 -5.69 1.57
C LEU A 537 42.55 -4.43 0.98
N ILE A 538 41.23 -4.35 0.98
CA ILE A 538 40.49 -3.17 0.56
C ILE A 538 39.68 -2.68 1.76
N PRO A 539 40.05 -1.54 2.38
CA PRO A 539 39.23 -0.93 3.41
C PRO A 539 37.90 -0.47 2.80
N LEU A 540 36.79 -0.85 3.42
CA LEU A 540 35.45 -0.46 3.04
C LEU A 540 35.00 0.63 4.03
N HIS A 541 35.00 1.88 3.57
CA HIS A 541 34.54 3.04 4.34
C HIS A 541 33.00 3.14 4.36
#